data_AF-A0A7X8HH69-F1
#
_entry.id   AF-A0A7X8HH69-F1
#
_cell.length_a   1.000
_cell.length_b   1.000
_cell.length_c   1.000
_cell.angle_alpha   90.00
_cell.angle_beta   90.00
_cell.angle_gamma   90.00
#
_symmetry.space_group_name_H-M   'P 1'
#
loop_
_entity.id
_entity.type
_entity.pdbx_description
1 polymer ?
#
loop_
_entity_poly.entity_id
_entity_poly.type
_entity_poly.pdbx_seq_one_letter_code
_entity_poly.pdbx_strand_id
1 'polypeptide(L)'
;FKETILKNVLACKMFTLNYPLLIDHIMREARLYLRFVQRLQEKGFIDIEREALEQEAFWNRIMAEHSKFIRGLLDPTEEALLNRANAFANEFDELTLEARAAMDRTIPFNEVTRDSLRATRGIRDFKAQATEGLLDCNILSIIIPLLGDHTLREANHYLRLLKQFSRR
;
A
#
# COMPACT_ATOMS: atom_id res chain seq x y z
N PHE A 1 -4.64 -17.62 11.16
CA PHE A 1 -5.44 -16.60 11.87
C PHE A 1 -6.14 -15.63 10.90
N LYS A 2 -5.45 -14.69 10.24
CA LYS A 2 -6.05 -13.70 9.32
C LYS A 2 -6.97 -14.32 8.24
N GLU A 3 -6.53 -15.41 7.62
CA GLU A 3 -7.31 -16.17 6.64
C GLU A 3 -8.62 -16.75 7.21
N THR A 4 -8.59 -17.24 8.45
CA THR A 4 -9.78 -17.74 9.15
C THR A 4 -10.80 -16.63 9.40
N ILE A 5 -10.33 -15.43 9.78
CA ILE A 5 -11.19 -14.25 9.94
C ILE A 5 -11.82 -13.89 8.60
N LEU A 6 -11.02 -13.77 7.53
CA LEU A 6 -11.53 -13.43 6.20
C LEU A 6 -12.60 -14.41 5.74
N LYS A 7 -12.35 -15.72 5.89
CA LYS A 7 -13.31 -16.78 5.55
C LYS A 7 -14.62 -16.63 6.31
N ASN A 8 -14.56 -16.33 7.61
CA ASN A 8 -15.76 -16.17 8.42
C ASN A 8 -16.53 -14.89 8.08
N VAL A 9 -15.84 -13.78 7.80
CA VAL A 9 -16.46 -12.52 7.36
C VAL A 9 -17.17 -12.71 6.02
N LEU A 10 -16.50 -13.32 5.02
CA LEU A 10 -17.09 -13.58 3.70
C LEU A 10 -18.26 -14.57 3.73
N ALA A 11 -18.32 -15.43 4.75
CA ALA A 11 -19.43 -16.36 4.96
C ALA A 11 -20.53 -15.79 5.89
N CYS A 12 -20.46 -14.52 6.27
CA CYS A 12 -21.38 -13.86 7.22
C CYS A 12 -21.45 -14.56 8.59
N LYS A 13 -20.38 -15.25 9.00
CA LYS A 13 -20.25 -15.94 10.29
C LYS A 13 -19.52 -15.09 11.35
N MET A 14 -19.02 -13.93 10.96
CA MET A 14 -18.31 -12.99 11.82
C MET A 14 -18.54 -11.57 11.32
N PHE A 15 -18.79 -10.65 12.24
CA PHE A 15 -18.97 -9.22 11.96
C PHE A 15 -17.84 -8.43 12.62
N THR A 16 -17.32 -7.45 11.89
CA THR A 16 -16.20 -6.61 12.32
C THR A 16 -16.28 -5.27 11.59
N LEU A 17 -15.62 -4.25 12.13
CA LEU A 17 -15.45 -2.96 11.48
C LEU A 17 -14.32 -2.97 10.43
N ASN A 18 -13.54 -4.06 10.35
CA ASN A 18 -12.53 -4.21 9.31
C ASN A 18 -13.16 -4.59 7.98
N TYR A 19 -12.86 -3.83 6.93
CA TYR A 19 -13.24 -4.23 5.57
C TYR A 19 -12.64 -5.60 5.21
N PRO A 20 -13.35 -6.46 4.47
CA PRO A 20 -12.78 -7.71 3.95
C PRO A 20 -11.47 -7.49 3.18
N LEU A 21 -11.41 -6.40 2.40
CA LEU A 21 -10.20 -6.00 1.68
C LEU A 21 -9.03 -5.67 2.63
N LEU A 22 -9.29 -5.03 3.78
CA LEU A 22 -8.26 -4.75 4.78
C LEU A 22 -7.70 -6.03 5.37
N ILE A 23 -8.55 -7.03 5.65
CA ILE A 23 -8.10 -8.33 6.19
C ILE A 23 -7.25 -9.08 5.14
N ASP A 24 -7.66 -9.06 3.88
CA ASP A 24 -6.88 -9.64 2.78
C ASP A 24 -5.54 -8.91 2.57
N HIS A 25 -5.55 -7.58 2.68
CA HIS A 25 -4.37 -6.72 2.59
C HIS A 25 -3.30 -7.10 3.62
N ILE A 26 -3.65 -7.10 4.91
CA ILE A 26 -2.71 -7.46 5.97
C ILE A 26 -2.29 -8.94 5.90
N MET A 27 -3.09 -9.80 5.24
CA MET A 27 -2.70 -11.19 4.96
C MET A 27 -1.64 -11.26 3.86
N ARG A 28 -1.74 -10.43 2.82
CA ARG A 28 -0.74 -10.32 1.75
C ARG A 28 0.60 -9.81 2.25
N GLU A 29 0.63 -8.83 3.15
CA GLU A 29 1.85 -8.38 3.83
C GLU A 29 2.51 -9.49 4.65
N ALA A 30 1.71 -10.22 5.44
CA ALA A 30 2.23 -11.33 6.25
C ALA A 30 2.84 -12.43 5.36
N ARG A 31 2.19 -12.72 4.22
CA ARG A 31 2.72 -13.66 3.21
C ARG A 31 4.00 -13.14 2.56
N LEU A 32 4.08 -11.83 2.27
CA LEU A 32 5.31 -11.23 1.75
C LEU A 32 6.47 -11.38 2.75
N TYR A 33 6.23 -11.05 4.01
CA TYR A 33 7.24 -11.20 5.07
C TYR A 33 7.70 -12.66 5.21
N LEU A 34 6.78 -13.62 5.22
CA LEU A 34 7.12 -15.04 5.26
C LEU A 34 8.02 -15.45 4.09
N ARG A 35 7.70 -15.02 2.86
CA ARG A 35 8.54 -15.31 1.69
C ARG A 35 9.96 -14.76 1.85
N PHE A 36 10.11 -13.56 2.41
CA PHE A 36 11.45 -13.02 2.69
C PHE A 36 12.23 -13.87 3.69
N VAL A 37 11.60 -14.30 4.79
CA VAL A 37 12.25 -15.16 5.78
C VAL A 37 12.70 -16.48 5.16
N GLN A 38 11.83 -17.13 4.38
CA GLN A 38 12.14 -18.39 3.69
C GLN A 38 13.35 -18.23 2.75
N ARG A 39 13.37 -17.18 1.93
CA ARG A 39 14.49 -16.90 1.02
C ARG A 39 15.80 -16.65 1.76
N LEU A 40 15.76 -15.91 2.88
CA LEU A 40 16.94 -15.69 3.72
C LEU A 40 17.49 -17.00 4.30
N GLN A 41 16.62 -17.97 4.60
CA GLN A 41 17.03 -19.29 5.09
C GLN A 41 17.59 -20.18 3.98
N GLU A 42 16.97 -20.17 2.80
CA GLU A 42 17.34 -21.01 1.64
C GLU A 42 18.63 -20.57 0.93
N LYS A 43 19.04 -19.30 1.08
CA LYS A 43 20.23 -18.71 0.42
C LYS A 43 20.24 -18.89 -1.11
N GLY A 44 19.07 -18.92 -1.73
CA GLY A 44 18.91 -19.11 -3.18
C GLY A 44 19.34 -17.90 -4.04
N PHE A 45 19.45 -18.13 -5.34
CA PHE A 45 19.64 -17.08 -6.34
C PHE A 45 18.38 -16.19 -6.46
N ILE A 46 18.57 -14.88 -6.56
CA ILE A 46 17.48 -13.90 -6.71
C ILE A 46 17.70 -13.16 -8.02
N ASP A 47 16.72 -13.27 -8.93
CA ASP A 47 16.60 -12.36 -10.07
C ASP A 47 16.17 -10.98 -9.55
N ILE A 48 17.12 -10.05 -9.51
CA ILE A 48 16.93 -8.79 -8.81
C ILE A 48 16.00 -7.85 -9.57
N GLU A 49 16.01 -7.88 -10.91
CA GLU A 49 15.15 -7.01 -11.72
C GLU A 49 13.70 -7.44 -11.60
N ARG A 50 13.45 -8.75 -11.78
CA ARG A 50 12.12 -9.31 -11.59
C ARG A 50 11.60 -9.09 -10.18
N GLU A 51 12.44 -9.30 -9.16
CA GLU A 51 12.04 -9.04 -7.78
C GLU A 51 11.69 -7.56 -7.55
N ALA A 52 12.45 -6.63 -8.13
CA ALA A 52 12.17 -5.20 -7.99
C ALA A 52 10.78 -4.85 -8.55
N LEU A 53 10.44 -5.35 -9.73
CA LEU A 53 9.12 -5.18 -10.33
C LEU A 53 8.00 -5.85 -9.55
N GLU A 54 8.23 -7.07 -9.04
CA GLU A 54 7.24 -7.78 -8.21
C GLU A 54 6.96 -7.01 -6.91
N GLN A 55 7.99 -6.44 -6.28
CA GLN A 55 7.86 -5.56 -5.11
C GLN A 55 7.17 -4.25 -5.47
N GLU A 56 7.51 -3.64 -6.61
CA GLU A 56 6.89 -2.40 -7.06
C GLU A 56 5.38 -2.57 -7.28
N ALA A 57 4.97 -3.60 -8.03
CA ALA A 57 3.57 -3.92 -8.23
C ALA A 57 2.85 -4.26 -6.91
N PHE A 58 3.52 -4.95 -5.98
CA PHE A 58 2.98 -5.24 -4.66
C PHE A 58 2.72 -3.94 -3.87
N TRP A 59 3.72 -3.08 -3.75
CA TRP A 59 3.64 -1.88 -2.91
C TRP A 59 2.78 -0.79 -3.55
N ASN A 60 2.74 -0.66 -4.88
CA ASN A 60 1.75 0.18 -5.56
C ASN A 60 0.32 -0.22 -5.17
N ARG A 61 0.02 -1.52 -5.18
CA ARG A 61 -1.29 -2.02 -4.73
C ARG A 61 -1.56 -1.70 -3.26
N ILE A 62 -0.58 -1.86 -2.38
CA ILE A 62 -0.71 -1.50 -0.96
C ILE A 62 -1.01 -0.01 -0.81
N MET A 63 -0.33 0.87 -1.55
CA MET A 63 -0.59 2.32 -1.53
C MET A 63 -1.98 2.69 -2.06
N ALA A 64 -2.46 2.03 -3.12
CA ALA A 64 -3.83 2.19 -3.61
C ALA A 64 -4.86 1.80 -2.53
N GLU A 65 -4.67 0.65 -1.89
CA GLU A 65 -5.56 0.14 -0.85
C GLU A 65 -5.54 1.03 0.40
N HIS A 66 -4.38 1.53 0.84
CA HIS A 66 -4.30 2.52 1.92
C HIS A 66 -5.12 3.76 1.59
N SER A 67 -5.03 4.27 0.37
CA SER A 67 -5.78 5.44 -0.07
C SER A 67 -7.29 5.19 -0.04
N LYS A 68 -7.73 3.98 -0.44
CA LYS A 68 -9.13 3.54 -0.33
C LYS A 68 -9.59 3.43 1.13
N PHE A 69 -8.73 2.96 2.03
CA PHE A 69 -9.04 2.88 3.46
C PHE A 69 -9.12 4.26 4.09
N ILE A 70 -8.18 5.17 3.81
CA ILE A 70 -8.26 6.57 4.26
C ILE A 70 -9.58 7.19 3.79
N ARG A 71 -9.90 7.06 2.50
CA ARG A 71 -11.19 7.53 1.94
C ARG A 71 -12.41 6.94 2.65
N GLY A 72 -12.38 5.65 3.00
CA GLY A 72 -13.52 4.99 3.65
C GLY A 72 -13.68 5.28 5.15
N LEU A 73 -12.61 5.72 5.81
CA LEU A 73 -12.58 5.92 7.26
C LEU A 73 -12.65 7.40 7.68
N LEU A 74 -12.48 8.34 6.74
CA LEU A 74 -12.76 9.77 6.96
C LEU A 74 -14.26 10.00 7.19
N ASP A 75 -14.60 11.01 7.97
CA ASP A 75 -15.98 11.46 8.08
C ASP A 75 -16.49 11.93 6.69
N PRO A 76 -17.75 11.65 6.32
CA PRO A 76 -18.30 12.07 5.02
C PRO A 76 -18.23 13.59 4.75
N THR A 77 -18.08 14.42 5.79
CA THR A 77 -17.93 15.88 5.66
C THR A 77 -16.52 16.34 5.27
N GLU A 78 -15.52 15.46 5.31
CA GLU A 78 -14.13 15.76 4.93
C GLU A 78 -13.90 15.68 3.41
N GLU A 79 -14.74 16.35 2.61
CA GLU A 79 -14.81 16.21 1.15
C GLU A 79 -13.47 16.42 0.45
N ALA A 80 -12.68 17.40 0.89
CA ALA A 80 -11.37 17.69 0.30
C ALA A 80 -10.38 16.52 0.52
N LEU A 81 -10.34 15.94 1.72
CA LEU A 81 -9.50 14.81 2.06
C LEU A 81 -9.98 13.52 1.36
N LEU A 82 -11.30 13.32 1.27
CA LEU A 82 -11.93 12.22 0.54
C LEU A 82 -11.52 12.23 -0.93
N ASN A 83 -11.64 13.38 -1.60
CA ASN A 83 -11.27 13.54 -2.99
C ASN A 83 -9.77 13.33 -3.20
N ARG A 84 -8.93 13.84 -2.29
CA ARG A 84 -7.48 13.66 -2.36
C ARG A 84 -7.07 12.19 -2.19
N ALA A 85 -7.65 11.49 -1.21
CA ALA A 85 -7.42 10.06 -1.01
C ALA A 85 -7.90 9.24 -2.22
N ASN A 86 -9.04 9.61 -2.83
CA ASN A 86 -9.54 8.95 -4.03
C ASN A 86 -8.61 9.12 -5.24
N ALA A 87 -8.04 10.31 -5.42
CA ALA A 87 -7.08 10.56 -6.50
C ALA A 87 -5.83 9.67 -6.37
N PHE A 88 -5.26 9.54 -5.17
CA PHE A 88 -4.16 8.61 -4.93
C PHE A 88 -4.55 7.15 -5.15
N ALA A 89 -5.77 6.75 -4.75
CA ALA A 89 -6.24 5.39 -4.99
C ALA A 89 -6.24 5.04 -6.48
N ASN A 90 -6.73 5.95 -7.33
CA ASN A 90 -6.77 5.76 -8.78
C ASN A 90 -5.36 5.76 -9.38
N GLU A 91 -4.51 6.72 -9.03
CA GLU A 91 -3.13 6.81 -9.52
C GLU A 91 -2.34 5.53 -9.20
N PHE A 92 -2.46 4.99 -7.98
CA PHE A 92 -1.76 3.77 -7.61
C PHE A 92 -2.38 2.49 -8.20
N ASP A 93 -3.67 2.47 -8.51
CA ASP A 93 -4.27 1.37 -9.27
C ASP A 93 -3.67 1.30 -10.68
N GLU A 94 -3.51 2.46 -11.35
CA GLU A 94 -2.85 2.56 -12.67
C GLU A 94 -1.39 2.12 -12.60
N LEU A 95 -0.61 2.68 -11.66
CA LEU A 95 0.80 2.31 -11.46
C LEU A 95 0.98 0.81 -11.11
N THR A 96 0.00 0.18 -10.48
CA THR A 96 0.02 -1.27 -10.23
C THR A 96 -0.10 -2.06 -11.53
N LEU A 97 -0.94 -1.63 -12.45
CA LEU A 97 -1.11 -2.26 -13.76
C LEU A 97 0.14 -2.06 -14.62
N GLU A 98 0.71 -0.85 -14.63
CA GLU A 98 1.94 -0.54 -15.35
C GLU A 98 3.12 -1.36 -14.85
N ALA A 99 3.28 -1.50 -13.53
CA ALA A 99 4.36 -2.31 -12.96
C ALA A 99 4.23 -3.80 -13.35
N ARG A 100 3.00 -4.30 -13.51
CA ARG A 100 2.76 -5.65 -14.04
C ARG A 100 3.09 -5.76 -15.53
N ALA A 101 2.66 -4.78 -16.32
CA ALA A 101 2.96 -4.70 -17.74
C ALA A 101 4.48 -4.61 -18.01
N ALA A 102 5.23 -3.94 -17.14
CA ALA A 102 6.69 -3.87 -17.21
C ALA A 102 7.36 -5.23 -16.95
N MET A 103 6.79 -6.10 -16.10
CA MET A 103 7.28 -7.48 -15.94
C MET A 103 7.19 -8.28 -17.24
N ASP A 104 6.15 -8.04 -18.03
CA ASP A 104 5.95 -8.65 -19.34
C ASP A 104 6.72 -7.92 -20.47
N ARG A 105 7.61 -6.97 -20.12
CA ARG A 105 8.42 -6.15 -21.03
C ARG A 105 7.61 -5.30 -22.02
N THR A 106 6.36 -5.00 -21.68
CA THR A 106 5.48 -4.16 -22.50
C THR A 106 5.63 -2.67 -22.21
N ILE A 107 6.20 -2.32 -21.05
CA ILE A 107 6.49 -0.95 -20.61
C ILE A 107 7.93 -0.90 -20.06
N PRO A 108 8.69 0.20 -20.26
CA PRO A 108 10.01 0.35 -19.68
C PRO A 108 10.00 0.39 -18.15
N PHE A 109 10.82 -0.46 -17.50
CA PHE A 109 10.96 -0.52 -16.03
C PHE A 109 11.29 0.83 -15.39
N ASN A 110 12.21 1.58 -15.98
CA ASN A 110 12.66 2.87 -15.46
C ASN A 110 11.57 3.95 -15.44
N GLU A 111 10.64 3.90 -16.40
CA GLU A 111 9.52 4.83 -16.49
C GLU A 111 8.54 4.61 -15.35
N VAL A 112 8.08 3.37 -15.16
CA VAL A 112 7.15 3.04 -14.08
C VAL A 112 7.77 3.28 -12.71
N THR A 113 9.04 2.90 -12.48
CA THR A 113 9.71 3.14 -11.20
C THR A 113 9.84 4.63 -10.88
N ARG A 114 10.13 5.48 -11.87
CA ARG A 114 10.21 6.93 -11.68
C ARG A 114 8.85 7.51 -11.29
N ASP A 115 7.80 7.04 -11.93
CA ASP A 115 6.44 7.54 -11.74
C ASP A 115 5.87 7.05 -10.40
N SER A 116 6.09 5.77 -10.05
CA SER A 116 5.87 5.20 -8.71
C SER A 116 6.63 5.98 -7.63
N LEU A 117 7.88 6.38 -7.88
CA LEU A 117 8.69 7.14 -6.92
C LEU A 117 8.12 8.55 -6.67
N ARG A 118 7.62 9.22 -7.71
CA ARG A 118 6.94 10.51 -7.59
C ARG A 118 5.63 10.37 -6.79
N ALA A 119 4.77 9.43 -7.16
CA ALA A 119 3.49 9.19 -6.49
C ALA A 119 3.70 8.80 -5.01
N THR A 120 4.71 7.97 -4.73
CA THR A 120 5.05 7.52 -3.36
C THR A 120 5.51 8.67 -2.47
N ARG A 121 6.22 9.66 -3.01
CA ARG A 121 6.53 10.90 -2.25
C ARG A 121 5.25 11.65 -1.90
N GLY A 122 4.36 11.83 -2.89
CA GLY A 122 3.09 12.52 -2.71
C GLY A 122 2.21 11.88 -1.63
N ILE A 123 2.00 10.56 -1.69
CA ILE A 123 1.17 9.87 -0.69
C ILE A 123 1.85 9.79 0.68
N ARG A 124 3.18 9.72 0.74
CA ARG A 124 3.92 9.79 2.02
C ARG A 124 3.66 11.13 2.70
N ASP A 125 3.78 12.24 1.97
CA ASP A 125 3.54 13.58 2.50
C ASP A 125 2.07 13.74 2.94
N PHE A 126 1.13 13.23 2.15
CA PHE A 126 -0.29 13.22 2.50
C PHE A 126 -0.56 12.42 3.79
N LYS A 127 0.02 11.23 3.93
CA LYS A 127 -0.11 10.41 5.15
C LYS A 127 0.53 11.05 6.37
N ALA A 128 1.64 11.77 6.20
CA ALA A 128 2.28 12.50 7.29
C ALA A 128 1.37 13.62 7.80
N GLN A 129 0.88 14.48 6.89
CA GLN A 129 -0.06 15.55 7.24
C GLN A 129 -1.36 15.02 7.84
N ALA A 130 -1.90 13.93 7.29
CA ALA A 130 -3.08 13.29 7.86
C ALA A 130 -2.81 12.75 9.28
N THR A 131 -1.64 12.16 9.53
CA THR A 131 -1.28 11.65 10.86
C THR A 131 -1.17 12.79 11.88
N GLU A 132 -0.55 13.92 11.50
CA GLU A 132 -0.50 15.13 12.32
C GLU A 132 -1.91 15.67 12.60
N GLY A 133 -2.75 15.80 11.57
CA GLY A 133 -4.14 16.25 11.73
C GLY A 133 -4.99 15.34 12.63
N LEU A 134 -4.74 14.02 12.63
CA LEU A 134 -5.39 13.08 13.54
C LEU A 134 -4.90 13.24 15.00
N LEU A 135 -3.61 13.51 15.20
CA LEU A 135 -3.04 13.74 16.54
C LEU A 135 -3.52 15.05 17.15
N ASP A 136 -3.68 16.08 16.31
CA ASP A 136 -4.14 17.41 16.72
C ASP A 136 -5.67 17.54 16.81
N CYS A 137 -6.40 16.45 16.54
CA CYS A 137 -7.87 16.41 16.47
C CYS A 137 -8.48 17.39 15.44
N ASN A 138 -7.76 17.69 14.36
CA ASN A 138 -8.19 18.60 13.29
C ASN A 138 -8.91 17.89 12.12
N ILE A 139 -8.93 16.55 12.11
CA ILE A 139 -9.58 15.73 11.08
C ILE A 139 -10.68 14.89 11.71
N LEU A 140 -11.89 14.98 11.17
CA LEU A 140 -13.02 14.14 11.56
C LEU A 140 -12.90 12.78 10.86
N SER A 141 -12.76 11.71 11.65
CA SER A 141 -12.66 10.35 11.12
C SER A 141 -12.85 9.29 12.20
N ILE A 142 -12.92 8.03 11.78
CA ILE A 142 -12.73 6.86 12.65
C ILE A 142 -11.32 6.26 12.51
N ILE A 143 -10.37 7.03 12.00
CA ILE A 143 -8.98 6.61 11.83
C ILE A 143 -8.23 6.82 13.14
N ILE A 144 -7.68 5.74 13.70
CA ILE A 144 -6.84 5.81 14.89
C ILE A 144 -5.46 6.40 14.48
N PRO A 145 -4.88 7.37 15.21
CA PRO A 145 -3.60 7.97 14.85
C PRO A 145 -2.46 6.96 14.59
N LEU A 146 -2.44 5.86 15.35
CA LEU A 146 -1.47 4.77 15.15
C LEU A 146 -1.63 4.07 13.78
N LEU A 147 -2.85 3.99 13.24
CA LEU A 147 -3.09 3.49 11.89
C LEU A 147 -2.53 4.46 10.83
N GLY A 148 -2.68 5.78 11.07
CA GLY A 148 -2.04 6.82 10.27
C GLY A 148 -0.51 6.62 10.19
N ASP A 149 0.14 6.54 11.34
CA ASP A 149 1.59 6.28 11.45
C ASP A 149 2.02 4.95 10.80
N HIS A 150 1.25 3.88 11.00
CA HIS A 150 1.53 2.57 10.41
C HIS A 150 1.61 2.64 8.88
N THR A 151 0.57 3.19 8.24
CA THR A 151 0.54 3.29 6.77
C THR A 151 1.56 4.29 6.22
N LEU A 152 2.00 5.26 7.03
CA LEU A 152 3.08 6.19 6.72
C LEU A 152 4.45 5.49 6.75
N ARG A 153 4.73 4.65 7.75
CA ARG A 153 5.98 3.88 7.81
C ARG A 153 6.13 2.93 6.63
N GLU A 154 5.04 2.36 6.16
CA GLU A 154 5.04 1.51 4.97
C GLU A 154 5.28 2.30 3.68
N ALA A 155 4.70 3.50 3.54
CA ALA A 155 5.03 4.40 2.43
C ALA A 155 6.52 4.79 2.45
N ASN A 156 7.08 5.07 3.64
CA ASN A 156 8.51 5.34 3.80
C ASN A 156 9.38 4.12 3.46
N HIS A 157 8.94 2.91 3.83
CA HIS A 157 9.62 1.67 3.44
C HIS A 157 9.64 1.53 1.92
N TYR A 158 8.50 1.68 1.27
CA TYR A 158 8.40 1.59 -0.18
C TYR A 158 9.26 2.64 -0.90
N LEU A 159 9.28 3.88 -0.40
CA LEU A 159 10.13 4.95 -0.93
C LEU A 159 11.63 4.59 -0.90
N ARG A 160 12.08 3.84 0.12
CA ARG A 160 13.47 3.34 0.19
C ARG A 160 13.73 2.27 -0.87
N LEU A 161 12.78 1.36 -1.10
CA LEU A 161 12.89 0.32 -2.13
C LEU A 161 12.99 0.95 -3.53
N LEU A 162 12.08 1.86 -3.88
CA LEU A 162 12.10 2.54 -5.18
C LEU A 162 13.43 3.27 -5.44
N LYS A 163 13.99 3.94 -4.43
CA LYS A 163 15.32 4.57 -4.55
C LYS A 163 16.45 3.57 -4.80
N GLN A 164 16.34 2.33 -4.30
CA GLN A 164 17.31 1.28 -4.59
C GLN A 164 17.13 0.73 -6.01
N PHE A 165 15.89 0.66 -6.48
CA PHE A 165 15.56 0.21 -7.83
C PHE A 165 16.03 1.21 -8.89
N SER A 166 15.81 2.52 -8.67
CA SER A 166 16.23 3.58 -9.61
C SER A 166 17.73 3.84 -9.69
N ARG A 167 18.55 3.26 -8.80
CA ARG A 167 20.02 3.40 -8.81
C ARG A 167 20.71 2.35 -9.69
N ARG A 168 19.92 1.49 -10.35
CA ARG A 168 20.37 0.44 -11.25
C ARG A 168 19.98 0.80 -12.67
#